data_AF-A0A3B0Y2A6-F1
#
_entry.id   AF-A0A3B0Y2A6-F1
#
_cell.length_a   1.000
_cell.length_b   1.000
_cell.length_c   1.000
_cell.angle_alpha   90.00
_cell.angle_beta   90.00
_cell.angle_gamma   90.00
#
_symmetry.space_group_name_H-M   'P 1'
#
loop_
_entity.id
_entity.type
_entity.pdbx_description
1 polymer ?
#
loop_
_entity_poly.entity_id
_entity_poly.type
_entity_poly.pdbx_seq_one_letter_code
_entity_poly.pdbx_strand_id
1 'polypeptide(L)' 'VQVTLLTIYDMCKAVDRGMHMENIGLLKKSGGKSGDWSRRD' A
#
# COMPACT_ATOMS: atom_id res chain seq x y z
N VAL A 1 3.40 -2.24 4.90
CA VAL A 1 2.05 -2.20 4.26
C VAL A 1 1.80 -3.43 3.38
N GLN A 2 2.68 -3.80 2.44
CA GLN A 2 2.43 -4.95 1.55
C GLN A 2 2.20 -6.30 2.27
N VAL A 3 2.95 -6.61 3.33
CA VAL A 3 2.75 -7.86 4.11
C VAL A 3 1.35 -7.91 4.75
N THR A 4 0.87 -6.78 5.26
CA THR A 4 -0.49 -6.66 5.81
C THR A 4 -1.55 -6.88 4.75
N LEU A 5 -1.39 -6.31 3.55
CA LEU A 5 -2.32 -6.50 2.44
C LEU A 5 -2.33 -7.96 1.95
N LEU A 6 -1.16 -8.62 1.91
CA LEU A 6 -1.06 -10.05 1.59
C LEU A 6 -1.78 -10.93 2.62
N THR A 7 -1.78 -10.53 3.89
CA THR A 7 -2.52 -11.25 4.94
C THR A 7 -4.03 -11.19 4.69
N ILE A 8 -4.54 -10.03 4.29
CA ILE A 8 -5.96 -9.87 3.94
C ILE A 8 -6.31 -10.69 2.70
N TYR A 9 -5.45 -10.68 1.67
CA TYR A 9 -5.64 -11.52 0.49
C TYR A 9 -5.70 -13.01 0.88
N ASP A 10 -4.82 -13.48 1.76
CA ASP A 10 -4.82 -14.89 2.18
C ASP A 10 -6.12 -15.31 2.88
N MET A 11 -6.72 -14.41 3.66
CA MET A 11 -8.01 -14.62 4.31
C MET A 11 -9.20 -14.63 3.33
N CYS A 12 -9.14 -13.83 2.26
CA CYS A 12 -10.27 -13.59 1.35
C CYS A 12 -10.17 -14.35 0.01
N LYS A 13 -9.02 -14.95 -0.33
CA LYS A 13 -8.78 -15.64 -1.61
C LYS A 13 -9.75 -16.79 -1.92
N ALA A 14 -10.41 -17.33 -0.91
CA ALA A 14 -11.42 -18.38 -1.08
C ALA A 14 -12.73 -17.84 -1.64
N VAL A 15 -13.04 -16.56 -1.38
CA VAL A 15 -14.24 -15.85 -1.82
C VAL A 15 -14.02 -15.23 -3.19
N ASP A 16 -12.86 -14.59 -3.37
CA ASP A 16 -12.49 -13.98 -4.65
C ASP A 16 -10.97 -14.11 -4.90
N ARG A 17 -10.62 -14.77 -5.99
CA ARG A 17 -9.22 -14.95 -6.44
C ARG A 17 -8.72 -13.83 -7.34
N GLY A 18 -9.62 -12.96 -7.83
CA GLY A 18 -9.31 -11.81 -8.67
C GLY A 18 -9.02 -10.54 -7.89
N MET A 19 -8.85 -10.61 -6.57
CA MET A 19 -8.59 -9.41 -5.76
C MET A 19 -7.27 -8.74 -6.15
N HIS A 20 -7.34 -7.46 -6.50
CA HIS A 20 -6.18 -6.63 -6.82
C HIS A 20 -5.91 -5.61 -5.70
N MET A 21 -4.63 -5.36 -5.42
CA MET A 21 -4.24 -4.29 -4.50
C MET A 21 -3.82 -3.06 -5.30
N GLU A 22 -4.61 -2.00 -5.20
CA GLU A 22 -4.43 -0.77 -5.97
C GLU A 22 -3.95 0.40 -5.10
N ASN A 23 -3.48 1.47 -5.75
CA ASN A 23 -3.11 2.73 -5.11
C ASN A 23 -2.06 2.64 -3.99
N ILE A 24 -1.26 1.56 -3.96
CA ILE A 24 -0.18 1.40 -2.99
C ILE A 24 0.94 2.39 -3.33
N GLY A 25 1.26 3.26 -2.38
CA GLY A 25 2.37 4.20 -2.52
C GLY A 25 2.58 4.99 -1.24
N LEU A 26 3.73 5.68 -1.17
CA LEU A 26 4.00 6.63 -0.10
C LEU A 26 3.07 7.83 -0.28
N LEU A 27 2.41 8.27 0.80
CA LEU A 27 1.57 9.47 0.77
C LEU A 27 2.34 10.70 1.23
N LYS A 28 3.19 10.53 2.26
CA LYS A 28 4.03 11.59 2.80
C LYS A 28 5.32 11.00 3.35
N LYS A 29 6.40 11.76 3.21
CA LYS A 29 7.68 11.53 3.89
C LYS A 29 8.12 12.87 4.45
N SER A 30 8.62 12.87 5.67
CA SER A 30 9.28 14.03 6.26
C SER A 30 10.68 13.65 6.74
N GLY A 31 11.63 14.58 6.58
CA GLY A 31 13.01 14.41 7.07
C GLY A 31 14.01 13.75 6.10
N GLY A 32 15.29 13.88 6.47
CA GLY A 32 16.45 13.52 5.65
C GLY A 32 16.88 14.63 4.70
N LYS A 33 17.98 14.42 3.96
CA LYS A 33 18.54 15.39 3.00
C LYS A 33 17.51 15.88 1.96
N SER A 34 16.53 15.04 1.65
CA SER A 34 15.47 15.30 0.66
C SER A 34 14.34 16.19 1.17
N GLY A 35 14.26 16.46 2.49
CA GLY A 35 13.18 17.24 3.09
C GLY A 35 11.80 16.57 3.02
N ASP A 36 10.75 17.38 3.09
CA ASP A 36 9.37 16.94 3.04
C ASP A 36 8.92 16.62 1.62
N TRP A 37 8.28 15.47 1.46
CA TRP A 37 7.67 15.01 0.23
C TRP A 37 6.23 14.61 0.50
N SER A 38 5.33 15.03 -0.39
CA SER A 38 3.94 14.60 -0.41
C SER A 38 3.60 14.10 -1.79
N ARG A 39 2.84 13.01 -1.87
CA ARG A 39 2.18 12.61 -3.10
C ARG A 39 1.23 13.76 -3.48
N ARG A 40 1.32 14.23 -4.72
CA ARG A 40 0.34 15.14 -5.30
C ARG A 40 -0.67 14.27 -6.03
N ASP A 41 -1.95 14.62 -5.90
CA ASP A 41 -3.04 13.93 -6.57
C ASP A 41 -2.94 14.06 -8.09
#